data_AF-A0A3N5LCL4-F1
#
_entry.id   AF-A0A3N5LCL4-F1
#
_cell.length_a   1.000
_cell.length_b   1.000
_cell.length_c   1.000
_cell.angle_alpha   90.00
_cell.angle_beta   90.00
_cell.angle_gamma   90.00
#
_symmetry.space_group_name_H-M   'P 1'
#
loop_
_entity.id
_entity.type
_entity.pdbx_description
1 polymer ?
#
loop_
_entity_poly.entity_id
_entity_poly.type
_entity_poly.pdbx_seq_one_letter_code
_entity_poly.pdbx_strand_id
1 'polypeptide(L)'
;MADYVLLYTGGSVPESEEEQARVMQAWTDFYQAIGEAIKDGGNPFGPAKTVAADGSVSDGVSGAPHTGYTIVTADSLDAATEMAKGAPVLTSAGSVTVYETFEVM
;
A
#
# COMPACT_ATOMS: atom_id res chain seq x y z
N MET A 1 -12.64 11.13 -12.55
CA MET A 1 -11.77 10.12 -11.92
C MET A 1 -10.52 10.81 -11.42
N ALA A 2 -10.04 10.40 -10.25
CA ALA A 2 -8.79 10.85 -9.65
C ALA A 2 -7.92 9.63 -9.33
N ASP A 3 -6.64 9.87 -9.06
CA ASP A 3 -5.74 8.80 -8.62
C ASP A 3 -5.65 8.79 -7.09
N TYR A 4 -5.62 7.59 -6.54
CA TYR A 4 -5.58 7.35 -5.11
C TYR A 4 -4.41 6.44 -4.77
N VAL A 5 -3.71 6.78 -3.69
CA VAL A 5 -2.63 5.95 -3.14
C VAL A 5 -3.21 5.12 -1.99
N LEU A 6 -3.11 3.80 -2.13
CA LEU A 6 -3.35 2.83 -1.08
C LEU A 6 -2.02 2.59 -0.38
N LEU A 7 -1.87 3.11 0.83
CA LEU A 7 -0.64 3.04 1.61
C LEU A 7 -0.76 1.96 2.68
N TYR A 8 0.10 0.95 2.60
CA TYR A 8 0.05 -0.23 3.46
C TYR A 8 0.90 -0.02 4.70
N THR A 9 0.38 -0.45 5.86
CA THR A 9 1.09 -0.42 7.15
C THR A 9 1.01 -1.80 7.78
N GLY A 10 2.09 -2.26 8.39
CA GLY A 10 2.15 -3.58 9.01
C GLY A 10 2.17 -4.71 7.98
N GLY A 11 1.52 -5.82 8.34
CA GLY A 11 1.66 -7.10 7.67
C GLY A 11 2.77 -7.95 8.31
N SER A 12 2.68 -9.26 8.09
CA SER A 12 3.64 -10.23 8.61
C SER A 12 4.46 -10.84 7.47
N VAL A 13 5.73 -11.10 7.75
CA VAL A 13 6.56 -11.90 6.84
C VAL A 13 6.11 -13.36 6.97
N PRO A 14 5.72 -14.04 5.87
CA PRO A 14 5.38 -15.45 5.91
C PRO A 14 6.54 -16.29 6.43
N GLU A 15 6.26 -17.23 7.34
CA GLU A 15 7.29 -18.08 7.97
C GLU A 15 7.55 -19.38 7.20
N SER A 16 6.65 -19.77 6.29
CA SER A 16 6.74 -20.99 5.49
C SER A 16 6.52 -20.71 4.00
N GLU A 17 7.01 -21.61 3.14
CA GLU A 17 6.77 -21.54 1.69
C GLU A 17 5.28 -21.60 1.34
N GLU A 18 4.51 -22.39 2.08
CA GLU A 18 3.06 -22.50 1.89
C GLU A 18 2.34 -21.18 2.21
N GLU A 19 2.71 -20.55 3.33
CA GLU A 19 2.15 -19.25 3.71
C GLU A 19 2.56 -18.17 2.70
N GLN A 20 3.81 -18.21 2.23
CA GLN A 20 4.29 -17.30 1.21
C GLN A 20 3.49 -17.45 -0.08
N ALA A 21 3.26 -18.68 -0.56
CA ALA A 21 2.46 -18.94 -1.75
C ALA A 21 1.01 -18.45 -1.58
N ARG A 22 0.41 -18.64 -0.40
CA ARG A 22 -0.94 -18.17 -0.09
C ARG A 22 -1.03 -16.65 -0.11
N VAL A 23 -0.07 -15.95 0.50
CA VAL A 23 -0.02 -14.49 0.51
C VAL A 23 0.21 -13.94 -0.90
N MET A 24 1.11 -14.54 -1.69
CA MET A 24 1.32 -14.14 -3.09
C MET A 24 0.07 -14.34 -3.95
N GLN A 25 -0.66 -15.43 -3.76
CA GLN A 25 -1.93 -15.65 -4.45
C GLN A 25 -2.97 -14.60 -4.04
N ALA A 26 -3.10 -14.30 -2.75
CA ALA A 26 -4.02 -13.27 -2.27
C ALA A 26 -3.72 -11.89 -2.89
N TRP A 27 -2.44 -11.53 -3.04
CA TRP A 27 -2.04 -10.32 -3.75
C TRP A 27 -2.39 -10.37 -5.24
N THR A 28 -2.19 -11.52 -5.88
CA THR A 28 -2.57 -11.72 -7.29
C THR A 28 -4.08 -11.54 -7.47
N ASP A 29 -4.89 -12.16 -6.62
CA ASP A 29 -6.35 -12.09 -6.68
C ASP A 29 -6.85 -10.66 -6.41
N PHE A 30 -6.22 -9.97 -5.45
CA PHE A 30 -6.50 -8.56 -5.16
C PHE A 30 -6.28 -7.67 -6.39
N TYR A 31 -5.13 -7.79 -7.05
CA TYR A 31 -4.85 -7.00 -8.24
C TYR A 31 -5.76 -7.38 -9.42
N GLN A 32 -6.11 -8.65 -9.58
CA GLN A 32 -7.08 -9.07 -10.59
C GLN A 32 -8.48 -8.49 -10.33
N ALA A 33 -8.90 -8.40 -9.07
CA ALA A 33 -10.19 -7.84 -8.69
C ALA A 33 -10.28 -6.33 -8.97
N ILE A 34 -9.18 -5.58 -8.80
CA ILE A 34 -9.12 -4.14 -9.15
C ILE A 34 -9.04 -3.95 -10.67
N GLY A 35 -8.24 -4.77 -11.36
CA GLY A 35 -8.16 -4.79 -12.82
C GLY A 35 -7.63 -3.47 -13.41
N GLU A 36 -8.35 -2.93 -14.39
CA GLU A 36 -7.94 -1.75 -15.17
C GLU A 36 -7.86 -0.45 -14.34
N ALA A 37 -8.41 -0.46 -13.12
CA ALA A 37 -8.27 0.67 -12.21
C ALA A 37 -6.86 0.78 -11.61
N ILE A 38 -5.97 -0.22 -11.76
CA ILE A 38 -4.59 -0.12 -11.30
C ILE A 38 -3.79 0.81 -12.22
N LYS A 39 -3.36 1.95 -11.67
CA LYS A 39 -2.44 2.86 -12.34
C LYS A 39 -0.98 2.47 -12.11
N ASP A 40 -0.65 2.05 -10.90
CA ASP A 40 0.63 1.48 -10.52
C ASP A 40 0.39 0.36 -9.50
N GLY A 41 0.81 -0.87 -9.80
CA GLY A 41 0.72 -2.00 -8.87
C GLY A 41 1.52 -1.75 -7.59
N GLY A 42 2.51 -0.86 -7.66
CA GLY A 42 3.37 -0.45 -6.57
C GLY A 42 4.32 -1.55 -6.11
N ASN A 43 4.98 -1.31 -4.97
CA ASN A 43 6.06 -2.16 -4.49
C ASN A 43 6.12 -2.18 -2.96
N PRO A 44 6.63 -3.26 -2.34
CA PRO A 44 7.03 -3.26 -0.95
C PRO A 44 8.16 -2.24 -0.67
N PHE A 45 8.15 -1.65 0.51
CA PHE A 45 9.19 -0.73 0.94
C PHE A 45 10.34 -1.44 1.67
N GLY A 46 11.56 -0.99 1.40
CA GLY A 46 12.77 -1.40 2.11
C GLY A 46 13.13 -0.47 3.28
N PRO A 47 14.39 -0.48 3.72
CA PRO A 47 14.88 0.43 4.75
C PRO A 47 14.65 1.90 4.38
N ALA A 48 14.27 2.71 5.38
CA ALA A 48 13.99 4.13 5.22
C ALA A 48 15.02 5.00 5.95
N LYS A 49 15.09 6.26 5.54
CA LYS A 49 15.74 7.35 6.28
C LYS A 49 14.76 8.51 6.39
N THR A 50 14.85 9.26 7.47
CA THR A 50 14.04 10.47 7.70
C THR A 50 14.95 11.69 7.66
N VAL A 51 14.51 12.74 6.95
CA VAL A 51 15.13 14.06 6.97
C VAL A 51 14.22 15.00 7.75
N ALA A 52 14.71 15.56 8.85
CA ALA A 52 13.95 16.49 9.68
C ALA A 52 14.01 17.92 9.12
N ALA A 53 13.14 18.79 9.64
CA ALA A 53 13.04 20.20 9.18
C ALA A 53 14.32 21.02 9.42
N ASP A 54 15.15 20.61 10.38
CA ASP A 54 16.47 21.21 10.64
C ASP A 54 17.58 20.66 9.73
N GLY A 55 17.25 19.75 8.82
CA GLY A 55 18.17 19.12 7.88
C GLY A 55 18.92 17.91 8.45
N SER A 56 18.67 17.51 9.70
CA SER A 56 19.25 16.29 10.27
C SER A 56 18.68 15.04 9.62
N VAL A 57 19.50 13.99 9.51
CA VAL A 57 19.13 12.71 8.89
C VAL A 57 19.23 11.59 9.93
N SER A 58 18.18 10.79 10.07
CA SER A 58 18.16 9.61 10.92
C SER A 58 17.77 8.35 10.13
N ASP A 59 18.26 7.20 10.57
CA ASP A 59 17.80 5.91 10.06
C ASP A 59 16.36 5.62 10.53
N GLY A 60 15.57 5.00 9.67
CA GLY A 60 14.16 4.68 9.92
C GLY A 60 13.17 5.78 9.55
N VAL A 61 11.91 5.55 9.92
CA VAL A 61 10.79 6.48 9.71
C VAL A 61 10.46 7.25 10.99
N SER A 62 10.02 8.50 10.85
CA SER A 62 9.34 9.21 11.92
C SER A 62 7.87 8.77 11.98
N GLY A 63 7.55 7.76 12.80
CA GLY A 63 6.18 7.28 13.01
C GLY A 63 5.99 5.79 12.70
N ALA A 64 4.74 5.40 12.39
CA ALA A 64 4.44 4.03 12.00
C ALA A 64 5.01 3.74 10.59
N PRO A 65 5.79 2.66 10.40
CA PRO A 65 6.37 2.35 9.10
C PRO A 65 5.32 1.84 8.13
N HIS A 66 5.29 2.45 6.95
CA HIS A 66 4.58 1.90 5.80
C HIS A 66 5.41 0.79 5.17
N THR A 67 4.72 -0.20 4.60
CA THR A 67 5.33 -1.44 4.07
C THR A 67 5.18 -1.57 2.55
N GLY A 68 4.40 -0.70 1.92
CA GLY A 68 4.30 -0.61 0.47
C GLY A 68 3.15 0.29 0.03
N TYR A 69 2.90 0.32 -1.28
CA TYR A 69 1.81 1.10 -1.85
C TYR A 69 1.20 0.43 -3.08
N THR A 70 0.03 0.91 -3.51
CA THR A 70 -0.55 0.73 -4.84
C THR A 70 -1.23 2.05 -5.24
N ILE A 71 -1.23 2.40 -6.53
CA ILE A 71 -1.96 3.56 -7.05
C ILE A 71 -3.10 3.07 -7.93
N VAL A 72 -4.31 3.53 -7.64
CA VAL A 72 -5.51 3.19 -8.42
C VAL A 72 -6.20 4.45 -8.90
N THR A 73 -6.93 4.36 -10.01
CA THR A 73 -7.80 5.41 -10.50
C THR A 73 -9.26 5.05 -10.18
N ALA A 74 -10.00 5.95 -9.55
CA ALA A 74 -11.39 5.75 -9.16
C ALA A 74 -12.24 7.02 -9.30
N ASP A 75 -13.57 6.88 -9.21
CA ASP A 75 -14.50 8.01 -9.30
C ASP A 75 -14.60 8.82 -8.00
N SER A 76 -14.28 8.21 -6.85
CA SER A 76 -14.35 8.86 -5.54
C SER A 76 -13.43 8.16 -4.52
N LEU A 77 -13.16 8.86 -3.41
CA LEU A 77 -12.43 8.29 -2.27
C LEU A 77 -13.14 7.05 -1.71
N ASP A 78 -14.47 7.05 -1.67
CA ASP A 78 -15.26 5.89 -1.22
C ASP A 78 -15.07 4.69 -2.15
N ALA A 79 -15.03 4.90 -3.47
CA ALA A 79 -14.80 3.84 -4.44
C ALA A 79 -13.38 3.25 -4.31
N ALA A 80 -12.36 4.10 -4.16
CA ALA A 80 -10.99 3.65 -3.90
C ALA A 80 -10.87 2.93 -2.55
N THR A 81 -11.60 3.38 -1.53
CA THR A 81 -11.65 2.74 -0.21
C THR A 81 -12.29 1.35 -0.28
N GLU A 82 -13.34 1.19 -1.09
CA GLU A 82 -13.96 -0.12 -1.30
C GLU A 82 -12.98 -1.10 -1.98
N MET A 83 -12.23 -0.64 -2.98
CA MET A 83 -11.15 -1.44 -3.58
C MET A 83 -10.11 -1.85 -2.52
N ALA A 84 -9.68 -0.91 -1.67
CA ALA A 84 -8.66 -1.14 -0.64
C ALA A 84 -9.04 -2.20 0.41
N LYS A 85 -10.34 -2.47 0.64
CA LYS A 85 -10.80 -3.51 1.59
C LYS A 85 -10.38 -4.92 1.20
N GLY A 86 -10.04 -5.15 -0.07
CA GLY A 86 -9.52 -6.44 -0.54
C GLY A 86 -8.04 -6.67 -0.26
N ALA A 87 -7.30 -5.67 0.27
CA ALA A 87 -5.85 -5.75 0.37
C ALA A 87 -5.40 -6.84 1.36
N PRO A 88 -4.49 -7.75 0.97
CA PRO A 88 -4.04 -8.86 1.83
C PRO A 88 -3.38 -8.43 3.14
N VAL A 89 -2.86 -7.20 3.22
CA VAL A 89 -2.29 -6.65 4.47
C VAL A 89 -3.31 -6.59 5.62
N LEU A 90 -4.61 -6.53 5.30
CA LEU A 90 -5.69 -6.50 6.29
C LEU A 90 -5.89 -7.85 7.01
N THR A 91 -5.49 -8.97 6.40
CA THR A 91 -5.59 -10.30 7.03
C THR A 91 -4.41 -10.58 7.98
N SER A 92 -3.36 -9.77 7.91
CA SER A 92 -2.11 -9.91 8.68
C SER A 92 -1.91 -8.78 9.71
N ALA A 93 -3.03 -8.32 10.29
CA ALA A 93 -3.08 -7.24 11.30
C ALA A 93 -2.48 -5.89 10.84
N GLY A 94 -2.37 -5.68 9.53
CA GLY A 94 -2.01 -4.38 8.97
C GLY A 94 -3.22 -3.51 8.66
N SER A 95 -2.96 -2.36 8.06
CA SER A 95 -3.97 -1.39 7.66
C SER A 95 -3.66 -0.77 6.31
N VAL A 96 -4.69 -0.24 5.65
CA VAL A 96 -4.55 0.55 4.42
C VAL A 96 -5.04 1.97 4.70
N THR A 97 -4.21 2.96 4.38
CA THR A 97 -4.64 4.36 4.36
C THR A 97 -4.82 4.80 2.92
N VAL A 98 -5.96 5.39 2.58
CA VAL A 98 -6.27 5.82 1.21
C VAL A 98 -6.18 7.33 1.12
N TYR A 99 -5.35 7.83 0.21
CA TYR A 99 -5.20 9.26 -0.07
C TYR A 99 -5.61 9.53 -1.52
N GLU A 100 -6.42 10.56 -1.74
CA GLU A 100 -6.56 11.15 -3.06
C GLU A 100 -5.28 11.92 -3.42
N THR A 101 -4.84 11.82 -4.67
CA THR A 101 -3.75 12.60 -5.22
C THR A 101 -4.29 13.59 -6.24
N PHE A 102 -3.67 14.76 -6.29
CA PHE A 102 -4.06 15.83 -7.19
C PHE A 102 -2.81 16.23 -7.99
N GLU A 103 -2.93 16.25 -9.32
CA GLU A 103 -1.86 16.74 -10.18
C GLU A 103 -1.83 18.27 -10.10
N VAL A 104 -0.72 18.83 -9.63
CA VAL A 104 -0.58 20.28 -9.35
C VAL A 104 0.14 21.01 -10.49
N MET A 105 0.68 20.30 -11.48
CA MET A 105 1.45 20.87 -12.60
C MET A 105 1.12 20.17 -13.91
#